data_AF-A0A7R7AI32-F1
#
_entry.id   AF-A0A7R7AI32-F1
#
_cell.length_a   1.000
_cell.length_b   1.000
_cell.length_c   1.000
_cell.angle_alpha   90.00
_cell.angle_beta   90.00
_cell.angle_gamma   90.00
#
_symmetry.space_group_name_H-M   'P 1'
#
loop_
_entity.id
_entity.type
_entity.pdbx_description
1 polymer ?
#
loop_
_entity_poly.entity_id
_entity_poly.type
_entity_poly.pdbx_seq_one_letter_code
_entity_poly.pdbx_strand_id
1 'polypeptide(L)'
;MPHVKNEVVRARVEPELKHSAEQVLNSLGMSMTEAIRLFLTQVSLRQEFPIELKIPNNTTLKAMAAEPTPTSYESADALFDEVLSDSQH
;
A
#
# COMPACT_ATOMS: atom_id res chain seq x y z
N MET A 1 4.23 4.86 36.71
CA MET A 1 3.15 4.73 35.72
C MET A 1 3.77 4.89 34.34
N PRO A 2 3.65 3.92 33.42
CA PRO A 2 4.11 4.14 32.05
C PRO A 2 3.20 5.21 31.43
N HIS A 3 3.81 6.30 30.94
CA HIS A 3 3.09 7.31 30.20
C HIS A 3 2.73 6.74 28.83
N VAL A 4 1.45 6.50 28.58
CA VAL A 4 0.96 6.27 27.21
C VAL A 4 1.21 7.57 26.45
N LYS A 5 2.24 7.56 25.60
CA LYS A 5 2.55 8.71 24.74
C LYS A 5 1.49 8.76 23.64
N ASN A 6 0.67 9.80 23.66
CA ASN A 6 -0.28 10.07 22.60
C ASN A 6 0.42 10.87 21.51
N GLU A 7 0.40 10.35 20.28
CA GLU A 7 0.86 11.06 19.08
C GLU A 7 -0.35 11.49 18.24
N VAL A 8 -0.23 12.65 17.58
CA VAL A 8 -1.31 13.23 16.80
C VAL A 8 -1.01 13.11 15.32
N VAL A 9 -1.91 12.44 14.60
CA VAL A 9 -1.89 12.34 13.15
C VAL A 9 -2.62 13.56 12.57
N ARG A 10 -1.93 14.36 11.74
CA ARG A 10 -2.50 15.49 11.02
C ARG A 10 -2.27 15.29 9.52
N ALA A 11 -3.34 15.31 8.75
CA ALA A 11 -3.30 15.22 7.30
C ALA A 11 -4.15 16.34 6.69
N ARG A 12 -3.66 16.94 5.59
CA ARG A 12 -4.44 17.89 4.80
C ARG A 12 -5.31 17.10 3.82
N VAL A 13 -6.60 17.40 3.81
CA VAL A 13 -7.58 16.78 2.92
C VAL A 13 -8.53 17.86 2.39
N GLU A 14 -9.10 17.61 1.21
CA GLU A 14 -10.14 18.47 0.65
C GLU A 14 -11.38 18.45 1.58
N PRO A 15 -12.05 19.59 1.84
CA PRO A 15 -13.22 19.62 2.71
C PRO A 15 -14.35 18.70 2.26
N GLU A 16 -14.60 18.60 0.95
CA GLU A 16 -15.63 17.71 0.39
C GLU A 16 -15.30 16.23 0.60
N LEU A 17 -14.02 15.87 0.44
CA LEU A 17 -13.54 14.51 0.71
C LEU A 17 -13.73 14.15 2.19
N LYS A 18 -13.40 15.06 3.10
CA LYS A 18 -13.61 14.85 4.53
C LYS A 18 -15.09 14.63 4.84
N HIS A 19 -15.96 15.48 4.32
CA HIS A 19 -17.39 15.41 4.61
C HIS A 19 -18.04 14.13 4.08
N SER A 20 -17.73 13.76 2.83
CA SER A 20 -18.22 12.52 2.21
C SER A 20 -17.75 11.28 2.99
N ALA A 21 -16.48 11.23 3.38
CA ALA A 21 -15.94 10.14 4.19
C ALA A 21 -16.60 10.08 5.58
N GLU A 22 -16.81 11.22 6.26
CA GLU A 22 -17.51 11.26 7.55
C GLU A 22 -18.95 10.74 7.44
N GLN A 23 -19.70 11.08 6.38
CA GLN A 23 -21.06 10.57 6.18
C GLN A 23 -21.10 9.05 6.05
N VAL A 24 -20.17 8.46 5.29
CA VAL A 24 -20.08 7.01 5.11
C VAL A 24 -19.67 6.33 6.41
N LEU A 25 -18.68 6.86 7.13
CA LEU A 25 -18.25 6.28 8.41
C LEU A 25 -19.36 6.36 9.47
N ASN A 26 -20.08 7.48 9.52
CA ASN A 26 -21.20 7.65 10.45
C ASN A 26 -22.34 6.67 10.16
N SER A 27 -22.63 6.36 8.89
CA SER A 27 -23.65 5.34 8.54
C SER A 27 -23.23 3.93 8.96
N LEU A 28 -21.92 3.69 9.09
CA LEU A 28 -21.33 2.47 9.66
C LEU A 28 -21.19 2.54 11.20
N GLY A 29 -21.62 3.62 11.84
CA GLY A 29 -21.51 3.80 13.29
C GLY A 29 -20.09 4.06 13.79
N MET A 30 -19.22 4.60 12.94
CA MET A 30 -17.80 4.81 13.21
C MET A 30 -17.41 6.28 13.05
N SER A 31 -16.56 6.78 13.95
CA SER A 31 -15.97 8.10 13.82
C SER A 31 -14.72 8.10 12.92
N MET A 32 -14.36 9.27 12.38
CA MET A 32 -13.12 9.45 11.61
C MET A 32 -11.87 9.01 12.39
N THR A 33 -11.83 9.31 13.70
CA THR A 33 -10.70 8.94 14.56
C THR A 33 -10.56 7.43 14.72
N GLU A 34 -11.69 6.72 14.86
CA GLU A 34 -11.69 5.25 14.95
C GLU A 34 -11.24 4.62 13.63
N ALA A 35 -11.73 5.15 12.49
CA ALA A 35 -11.30 4.69 11.17
C ALA A 35 -9.79 4.86 10.96
N ILE A 36 -9.22 6.02 11.30
CA ILE A 36 -7.77 6.28 11.21
C ILE A 36 -7.00 5.32 12.13
N ARG A 37 -7.48 5.10 13.36
CA ARG A 37 -6.85 4.18 14.30
C ARG A 37 -6.85 2.74 13.79
N LEU A 38 -7.97 2.28 13.23
CA LEU A 38 -8.08 0.96 12.62
C LEU A 38 -7.14 0.82 11.41
N PHE A 39 -7.09 1.83 10.54
CA PHE A 39 -6.16 1.87 9.41
C PHE A 39 -4.70 1.68 9.86
N LEU A 40 -4.24 2.48 10.82
CA LEU A 40 -2.86 2.37 11.33
C LEU A 40 -2.60 1.03 12.02
N THR A 41 -3.60 0.49 12.72
CA THR A 41 -3.50 -0.83 13.37
C THR A 41 -3.35 -1.92 12.32
N GLN A 42 -4.12 -1.89 11.23
CA GLN A 42 -4.01 -2.88 10.16
C GLN A 42 -2.66 -2.78 9.43
N VAL A 43 -2.18 -1.57 9.14
CA VAL A 43 -0.84 -1.37 8.56
C VAL A 43 0.23 -1.98 9.45
N SER A 44 0.19 -1.70 10.76
CA SER A 44 1.17 -2.23 11.71
C SER A 44 1.08 -3.75 11.88
N LEU A 45 -0.13 -4.32 11.87
CA LEU A 45 -0.34 -5.74 12.11
C LEU A 45 0.08 -6.58 10.89
N ARG A 46 -0.28 -6.13 9.69
CA ARG A 46 -0.10 -6.90 8.45
C ARG A 46 1.17 -6.54 7.69
N GLN A 47 1.83 -5.44 8.04
CA GLN A 47 2.99 -4.91 7.29
C GLN A 47 2.66 -4.66 5.81
N GLU A 48 1.39 -4.39 5.50
CA GLU A 48 0.89 -4.14 4.15
C GLU A 48 -0.12 -2.98 4.17
N PHE A 49 -0.39 -2.40 3.00
CA PHE A 49 -1.42 -1.38 2.88
C PHE A 49 -2.82 -2.04 2.91
N PRO A 50 -3.70 -1.70 3.85
CA PRO A 50 -4.91 -2.47 4.16
C PRO A 50 -6.08 -2.25 3.19
N ILE A 51 -5.88 -1.49 2.12
CA ILE A 51 -6.85 -1.27 1.04
C ILE A 51 -6.23 -1.88 -0.20
N GLU A 52 -7.00 -2.69 -0.95
CA GLU A 52 -6.55 -3.20 -2.24
C GLU A 52 -6.19 -2.02 -3.15
N LEU A 53 -4.89 -1.87 -3.45
CA LEU A 53 -4.40 -0.89 -4.42
C LEU A 53 -4.73 -1.41 -5.82
N LYS A 54 -5.99 -1.15 -6.25
CA LYS A 54 -6.50 -1.64 -7.54
C LYS A 54 -5.92 -0.92 -8.76
N ILE A 55 -5.28 0.22 -8.56
CA ILE A 55 -4.72 1.04 -9.64
C ILE A 55 -3.21 0.82 -9.67
N PRO A 56 -2.67 0.17 -10.72
CA PRO A 56 -1.23 0.02 -10.88
C PRO A 56 -0.56 1.39 -10.95
N ASN A 57 0.59 1.51 -10.29
CA ASN A 57 1.38 2.74 -10.37
C ASN A 57 2.01 2.88 -11.77
N ASN A 58 2.56 4.07 -12.08
CA ASN A 58 3.14 4.36 -13.38
C ASN A 58 4.28 3.37 -13.75
N THR A 59 5.09 2.95 -12.78
CA THR A 59 6.15 1.95 -12.98
C THR A 59 5.56 0.61 -13.40
N THR A 60 4.52 0.13 -12.72
CA THR A 60 3.83 -1.12 -13.06
C THR A 60 3.17 -1.03 -14.44
N LEU A 61 2.51 0.09 -14.78
CA LEU A 61 1.91 0.28 -16.11
C LEU A 61 2.96 0.24 -17.23
N LYS A 62 4.13 0.87 -17.02
CA LYS A 62 5.24 0.82 -17.97
C LYS A 62 5.77 -0.59 -18.16
N ALA A 63 5.93 -1.35 -17.07
CA ALA A 63 6.38 -2.74 -17.14
C ALA A 63 5.37 -3.64 -17.87
N MET A 64 4.06 -3.44 -17.64
CA MET A 64 3.00 -4.18 -18.34
C MET A 64 2.90 -3.85 -19.83
N ALA A 65 3.27 -2.62 -20.22
CA ALA A 65 3.28 -2.18 -21.61
C ALA A 65 4.62 -2.47 -22.34
N ALA A 66 5.65 -2.88 -21.61
CA ALA A 66 6.94 -3.23 -22.20
C ALA A 66 6.83 -4.57 -22.94
N GLU A 67 7.53 -4.67 -24.06
CA GLU A 67 7.71 -5.95 -24.76
C GLU A 67 8.42 -6.94 -23.82
N PRO A 68 7.94 -8.19 -23.71
CA PRO A 68 8.61 -9.19 -22.91
C PRO A 68 10.03 -9.42 -23.44
N THR A 69 10.98 -9.66 -22.53
CA THR A 69 12.33 -10.04 -22.94
C THR A 69 12.25 -11.35 -23.72
N PRO A 70 12.93 -11.47 -24.86
CA PRO A 70 12.88 -12.68 -25.69
C PRO A 70 13.62 -13.88 -25.07
N THR A 71 14.13 -13.74 -23.85
CA THR A 71 14.94 -14.75 -23.16
C THR A 71 14.03 -15.82 -22.56
N SER A 72 14.24 -17.07 -22.99
CA SER A 72 13.61 -18.26 -22.42
C SER A 72 14.67 -19.10 -21.73
N TYR A 73 14.33 -19.68 -20.58
CA TYR A 73 15.24 -20.48 -19.76
C TYR A 73 14.75 -21.92 -19.70
N GLU A 74 15.70 -22.86 -19.68
CA GLU A 74 15.39 -24.29 -19.64
C GLU A 74 14.98 -24.78 -18.23
N SER A 75 15.29 -24.01 -17.19
CA SER A 75 14.91 -24.31 -15.81
C SER A 75 14.74 -23.03 -14.97
N ALA A 76 14.03 -23.14 -13.85
CA ALA A 76 13.89 -22.04 -12.90
C ALA A 76 15.24 -21.62 -12.30
N ASP A 77 16.15 -22.57 -12.06
CA ASP A 77 17.48 -22.30 -11.51
C ASP A 77 18.30 -21.43 -12.48
N ALA A 78 18.27 -21.72 -13.78
CA ALA A 78 18.97 -20.93 -14.79
C ALA A 78 18.44 -19.48 -14.89
N LEU A 79 17.13 -19.28 -14.70
CA LEU A 79 16.53 -17.93 -14.64
C LEU A 79 17.00 -17.16 -13.41
N PHE A 80 17.02 -17.80 -12.23
CA PHE A 80 17.43 -17.14 -11.00
C PHE A 80 18.91 -16.79 -10.98
N ASP A 81 19.77 -17.65 -11.54
CA ASP A 81 21.21 -17.39 -11.63
C ASP A 81 21.51 -16.13 -12.46
N GLU A 82 20.83 -15.93 -13.60
CA GLU A 82 21.03 -14.75 -14.45
C GLU A 82 20.42 -13.47 -13.82
N VAL A 83 19.15 -13.52 -13.39
CA VAL A 83 18.45 -12.32 -12.88
C VAL A 83 19.02 -11.83 -11.55
N LEU A 84 19.48 -12.74 -10.68
CA LEU A 84 20.04 -12.37 -9.37
C LEU A 84 21.52 -12.00 -9.44
N SER A 85 22.27 -12.48 -10.44
CA SER A 85 23.67 -12.06 -10.63
C SER A 85 23.80 -10.66 -11.22
N ASP A 86 22.85 -10.21 -12.04
CA ASP A 86 22.79 -8.83 -12.55
C ASP A 86 22.46 -7.78 -11.47
N SER A 87 21.97 -8.19 -10.30
CA SER A 87 21.61 -7.28 -9.20
C SER A 87 22.80 -6.77 -8.35
N GLN A 88 24.04 -7.12 -8.71
CA GLN A 88 25.27 -6.70 -8.00
C GLN A 88 26.14 -5.66 -8.76
N HIS A 89 25.60 -4.89 -9.70
CA HIS A 89 26.30 -3.72 -10.29
C HIS A 89 25.45 -2.44 -10.26
#